data_AF-A0A3S1KWY7-F1
#
_entry.id   AF-A0A3S1KWY7-F1
#
_cell.length_a   1.000
_cell.length_b   1.000
_cell.length_c   1.000
_cell.angle_alpha   90.00
_cell.angle_beta   90.00
_cell.angle_gamma   90.00
#
_symmetry.space_group_name_H-M   'P 1'
#
loop_
_entity.id
_entity.type
_entity.pdbx_description
1 polymer ?
#
loop_
_entity_poly.entity_id
_entity_poly.type
_entity_poly.pdbx_seq_one_letter_code
_entity_poly.pdbx_strand_id
1 'polypeptide(L)'
;LQGDIQLAKAERGGAYLPCSKHPVFDRMAEDWLSILKLPIPGHDAVPHLVTTAGLNLLLYQLDRARELLDRSPVELVCEIVSPKKSVVRDLSADSYQHNNMLPQLAIERFILRIAETQAWTAAVASDEPVLRASDLMQREFGWPDGDEDETVGDPKQLLDELLRKATTRHKQHVGKIHATWSRAIGLSSRRSSRRVRYAPTDRLLKTLVVACVDNRLEFKDFLVRLHQRYGIVIGDAQARSFVDAGTADQEDFSDNAHRLEERLASLGLLRRLSDSCAYVENPFQRARAE
;
A
#
# COMPACT_ATOMS: atom_id res chain seq x y z
N LEU A 1 32.24 5.47 7.79
CA LEU A 1 30.88 6.01 8.09
C LEU A 1 29.89 4.90 8.47
N GLN A 2 30.05 3.68 7.97
CA GLN A 2 29.48 2.51 8.65
C GLN A 2 30.61 1.87 9.46
N GLY A 3 30.41 1.71 10.77
CA GLY A 3 31.34 0.98 11.64
C GLY A 3 31.30 -0.53 11.34
N ASP A 4 31.88 -1.33 12.24
CA ASP A 4 31.85 -2.78 12.09
C ASP A 4 30.41 -3.32 12.01
N ILE A 5 30.22 -4.35 11.18
CA ILE A 5 28.92 -4.99 10.96
C ILE A 5 28.39 -5.51 12.30
N GLN A 6 27.31 -4.91 12.78
CA GLN A 6 26.63 -5.38 13.99
C GLN A 6 25.64 -6.48 13.63
N LEU A 7 26.01 -7.71 13.93
CA LEU A 7 25.12 -8.86 13.81
C LEU A 7 24.15 -8.92 15.01
N ALA A 8 22.93 -9.37 14.77
CA ALA A 8 22.00 -9.66 15.85
C ALA A 8 22.57 -10.76 16.75
N LYS A 9 22.48 -10.60 18.08
CA LYS A 9 22.99 -11.57 19.06
C LYS A 9 22.28 -12.94 19.00
N ALA A 10 21.08 -12.99 18.41
CA ALA A 10 20.31 -14.19 18.18
C ALA A 10 19.44 -13.99 16.93
N GLU A 11 19.26 -15.04 16.14
CA GLU A 11 18.25 -15.04 15.08
C GLU A 11 16.86 -14.93 15.71
N ARG A 12 16.11 -13.90 15.32
CA ARG A 12 14.69 -13.81 15.63
C ARG A 12 13.92 -14.45 14.48
N GLY A 13 13.32 -15.61 14.74
CA GLY A 13 12.35 -16.21 13.82
C GLY A 13 11.27 -15.19 13.45
N GLY A 14 10.96 -15.08 12.15
CA GLY A 14 9.98 -14.12 11.64
C GLY A 14 10.44 -12.65 11.56
N ALA A 15 11.74 -12.36 11.70
CA ALA A 15 12.28 -11.00 11.58
C ALA A 15 12.54 -10.55 10.12
N TYR A 16 12.30 -11.42 9.15
CA TYR A 16 12.50 -11.15 7.72
C TYR A 16 11.17 -11.15 6.97
N LEU A 17 11.11 -10.38 5.88
CA LEU A 17 10.01 -10.49 4.93
C LEU A 17 10.09 -11.86 4.22
N PRO A 18 8.95 -12.47 3.85
CA PRO A 18 8.89 -13.82 3.30
C PRO A 18 9.48 -13.96 1.87
N CYS A 19 10.00 -12.89 1.28
CA CYS A 19 10.59 -12.89 -0.04
C CYS A 19 11.94 -12.14 -0.05
N SER A 20 12.91 -12.69 -0.76
CA SER A 20 14.24 -12.08 -0.96
C SER A 20 14.29 -11.07 -2.09
N LYS A 21 13.28 -11.06 -2.97
CA LYS A 21 13.14 -10.13 -4.10
C LYS A 21 11.68 -9.71 -4.25
N HIS A 22 11.46 -8.42 -4.52
CA HIS A 22 10.16 -7.85 -4.82
C HIS A 22 10.35 -6.47 -5.46
N PRO A 23 9.58 -6.06 -6.49
CA PRO A 23 9.75 -4.75 -7.15
C PRO A 23 9.69 -3.55 -6.19
N VAL A 24 8.94 -3.68 -5.09
CA VAL A 24 8.88 -2.66 -4.02
C VAL A 24 10.27 -2.38 -3.42
N PHE A 25 11.14 -3.38 -3.30
CA PHE A 25 12.47 -3.21 -2.70
C PHE A 25 13.34 -2.33 -3.59
N ASP A 26 13.30 -2.55 -4.90
CA ASP A 26 14.01 -1.73 -5.88
C ASP A 26 13.45 -0.30 -5.89
N ARG A 27 12.12 -0.14 -5.90
CA ARG A 27 11.48 1.18 -5.82
C ARG A 27 11.87 1.94 -4.55
N MET A 28 11.87 1.27 -3.40
CA MET A 28 12.29 1.87 -2.13
C MET A 28 13.76 2.28 -2.15
N ALA A 29 14.63 1.46 -2.72
CA ALA A 29 16.04 1.78 -2.88
C ALA A 29 16.24 2.98 -3.82
N GLU A 30 15.52 3.04 -4.94
CA GLU A 30 15.52 4.19 -5.85
C GLU A 30 15.06 5.48 -5.15
N ASP A 31 13.96 5.43 -4.38
CA ASP A 31 13.45 6.59 -3.64
C ASP A 31 14.51 7.09 -2.64
N TRP A 32 15.14 6.17 -1.92
CA TRP A 32 16.21 6.49 -0.98
C TRP A 32 17.43 7.07 -1.67
N LEU A 33 17.85 6.52 -2.81
CA LEU A 33 18.96 7.06 -3.60
C LEU A 33 18.63 8.47 -4.12
N SER A 34 17.41 8.71 -4.59
CA SER A 34 16.96 10.04 -5.02
C SER A 34 17.04 11.05 -3.88
N ILE A 35 16.60 10.67 -2.67
CA ILE A 35 16.63 11.54 -1.49
C ILE A 35 18.06 11.78 -1.00
N LEU A 36 18.88 10.73 -0.88
CA LEU A 36 20.23 10.80 -0.32
C LEU A 36 21.23 11.52 -1.23
N LYS A 37 20.93 11.65 -2.53
CA LYS A 37 21.73 12.43 -3.49
C LYS A 37 21.52 13.93 -3.37
N LEU A 38 20.48 14.37 -2.67
CA LEU A 38 20.15 15.79 -2.56
C LEU A 38 21.17 16.51 -1.67
N PRO A 39 21.51 17.77 -1.99
CA PRO A 39 22.45 18.56 -1.21
C PRO A 39 21.77 19.13 0.06
N ILE A 40 21.21 18.26 0.89
CA ILE A 40 20.55 18.62 2.15
C ILE A 40 21.22 17.93 3.34
N PRO A 41 21.16 18.52 4.54
CA PRO A 41 21.60 17.86 5.74
C PRO A 41 20.90 16.52 5.96
N GLY A 42 21.62 15.53 6.51
CA GLY A 42 21.06 14.20 6.78
C GLY A 42 19.80 14.23 7.64
N HIS A 43 19.71 15.15 8.61
CA HIS A 43 18.51 15.30 9.45
C HIS A 43 17.27 15.77 8.67
N ASP A 44 17.45 16.53 7.59
CA ASP A 44 16.37 16.96 6.70
C ASP A 44 15.96 15.86 5.72
N ALA A 45 16.88 14.95 5.37
CA ALA A 45 16.59 13.78 4.54
C ALA A 45 15.77 12.71 5.29
N VAL A 46 16.00 12.53 6.61
CA VAL A 46 15.37 11.48 7.43
C VAL A 46 13.84 11.47 7.34
N PRO A 47 13.10 12.60 7.47
CA PRO A 47 11.65 12.60 7.33
C PRO A 47 11.16 12.06 5.97
N HIS A 48 11.88 12.35 4.89
CA HIS A 48 11.56 11.86 3.55
C HIS A 48 11.85 10.37 3.41
N LEU A 49 12.98 9.89 3.96
CA LEU A 49 13.32 8.46 3.99
C LEU A 49 12.31 7.64 4.78
N VAL A 50 11.89 8.12 5.96
CA VAL A 50 10.88 7.46 6.80
C VAL A 50 9.52 7.43 6.08
N THR A 51 9.13 8.53 5.44
CA THR A 51 7.85 8.62 4.72
C THR A 51 7.81 7.69 3.50
N THR A 52 8.87 7.67 2.69
CA THR A 52 8.98 6.76 1.52
C THR A 52 9.11 5.30 1.94
N ALA A 53 9.81 5.01 3.04
CA ALA A 53 9.86 3.66 3.61
C ALA A 53 8.46 3.18 4.03
N GLY A 54 7.71 4.00 4.76
CA GLY A 54 6.35 3.68 5.19
C GLY A 54 5.40 3.49 4.00
N LEU A 55 5.49 4.33 2.96
CA LEU A 55 4.72 4.18 1.73
C LEU A 55 5.04 2.85 1.03
N ASN A 56 6.33 2.54 0.85
CA ASN A 56 6.75 1.33 0.18
C ASN A 56 6.37 0.07 0.95
N LEU A 57 6.54 0.03 2.27
CA LEU A 57 6.14 -1.13 3.07
C LEU A 57 4.61 -1.31 3.12
N LEU A 58 3.84 -0.20 3.09
CA LEU A 58 2.39 -0.27 2.92
C LEU A 58 2.01 -0.88 1.56
N LEU A 59 2.64 -0.40 0.48
CA LEU A 59 2.42 -0.92 -0.87
C LEU A 59 2.83 -2.39 -0.97
N TYR A 60 3.93 -2.80 -0.31
CA TYR A 60 4.32 -4.21 -0.22
C TYR A 60 3.21 -5.08 0.37
N GLN A 61 2.59 -4.65 1.47
CA GLN A 61 1.49 -5.40 2.07
C GLN A 61 0.31 -5.58 1.09
N LEU A 62 -0.04 -4.51 0.37
CA LEU A 62 -1.14 -4.54 -0.60
C LEU A 62 -0.77 -5.37 -1.84
N ASP A 63 0.47 -5.26 -2.33
CA ASP A 63 1.01 -6.05 -3.44
C ASP A 63 0.97 -7.55 -3.13
N ARG A 64 1.46 -7.96 -1.97
CA ARG A 64 1.39 -9.37 -1.54
C ARG A 64 -0.05 -9.87 -1.45
N ALA A 65 -0.97 -9.02 -1.00
CA ALA A 65 -2.38 -9.37 -0.93
C ALA A 65 -3.01 -9.54 -2.33
N ARG A 66 -2.81 -8.58 -3.26
CA ARG A 66 -3.34 -8.69 -4.62
C ARG A 66 -2.74 -9.85 -5.41
N GLU A 67 -1.45 -10.17 -5.22
CA GLU A 67 -0.77 -11.27 -5.90
C GLU A 67 -1.36 -12.62 -5.49
N LEU A 68 -1.64 -12.80 -4.19
CA LEU A 68 -2.27 -14.01 -3.71
C LEU A 68 -3.74 -14.13 -4.16
N LEU A 69 -4.42 -13.00 -4.34
CA LEU A 69 -5.81 -12.92 -4.79
C LEU A 69 -5.96 -12.91 -6.32
N ASP A 70 -4.85 -12.95 -7.07
CA ASP A 70 -4.80 -12.80 -8.53
C ASP A 70 -5.56 -11.55 -9.03
N ARG A 71 -5.26 -10.39 -8.42
CA ARG A 71 -5.89 -9.10 -8.74
C ARG A 71 -4.92 -8.15 -9.44
N SER A 72 -5.51 -7.21 -10.19
CA SER A 72 -4.82 -6.08 -10.80
C SER A 72 -3.97 -5.29 -9.81
N PRO A 73 -2.96 -4.55 -10.29
CA PRO A 73 -2.16 -3.63 -9.48
C PRO A 73 -3.02 -2.70 -8.61
N VAL A 74 -2.50 -2.37 -7.43
CA VAL A 74 -3.21 -1.52 -6.46
C VAL A 74 -3.25 -0.08 -6.98
N GLU A 75 -4.44 0.50 -6.96
CA GLU A 75 -4.64 1.93 -7.23
C GLU A 75 -5.04 2.67 -5.94
N LEU A 76 -4.43 3.83 -5.73
CA LEU A 76 -4.68 4.75 -4.63
C LEU A 76 -5.32 6.02 -5.19
N VAL A 77 -6.65 6.02 -5.33
CA VAL A 77 -7.40 7.19 -5.81
C VAL A 77 -7.34 8.28 -4.75
N CYS A 78 -6.62 9.35 -5.03
CA CYS A 78 -6.30 10.41 -4.08
C CYS A 78 -7.14 11.67 -4.34
N GLU A 79 -7.94 12.07 -3.35
CA GLU A 79 -8.60 13.37 -3.36
C GLU A 79 -7.63 14.47 -2.91
N ILE A 80 -7.51 15.53 -3.69
CA ILE A 80 -6.96 16.80 -3.23
C ILE A 80 -8.07 17.59 -2.54
N VAL A 81 -7.91 17.73 -1.22
CA VAL A 81 -8.97 18.24 -0.32
C VAL A 81 -9.52 19.59 -0.81
N SER A 82 -10.83 19.63 -1.02
CA SER A 82 -11.58 20.85 -1.34
C SER A 82 -12.76 21.08 -0.38
N PRO A 83 -13.30 22.30 -0.28
CA PRO A 83 -14.44 22.59 0.60
C PRO A 83 -15.72 21.83 0.19
N LYS A 84 -15.96 21.68 -1.12
CA LYS A 84 -17.12 21.00 -1.67
C LYS A 84 -16.87 19.49 -1.76
N LYS A 85 -17.93 18.69 -1.66
CA LYS A 85 -17.85 17.25 -1.92
C LYS A 85 -17.70 17.04 -3.44
N SER A 86 -16.79 16.16 -3.85
CA SER A 86 -16.56 15.76 -5.24
C SER A 86 -16.78 14.26 -5.44
N VAL A 87 -16.94 13.81 -6.69
CA VAL A 87 -17.00 12.38 -7.03
C VAL A 87 -15.70 11.68 -6.63
N VAL A 88 -14.54 12.31 -6.90
CA VAL A 88 -13.22 11.80 -6.49
C VAL A 88 -13.12 11.56 -4.99
N ARG A 89 -13.83 12.33 -4.13
CA ARG A 89 -13.86 12.08 -2.68
C ARG A 89 -14.50 10.73 -2.35
N ASP A 90 -15.59 10.39 -3.02
CA ASP A 90 -16.29 9.13 -2.80
C ASP A 90 -15.47 7.96 -3.36
N LEU A 91 -14.95 8.08 -4.59
CA LEU A 91 -14.03 7.10 -5.19
C LEU A 91 -12.77 6.87 -4.35
N SER A 92 -12.21 7.94 -3.78
CA SER A 92 -11.06 7.84 -2.89
C SER A 92 -11.39 7.09 -1.59
N ALA A 93 -12.59 7.29 -1.06
CA ALA A 93 -13.06 6.55 0.11
C ALA A 93 -13.31 5.08 -0.23
N ASP A 94 -13.87 4.77 -1.40
CA ASP A 94 -14.08 3.41 -1.88
C ASP A 94 -12.76 2.67 -2.12
N SER A 95 -11.84 3.29 -2.85
CA SER A 95 -10.46 2.82 -3.06
C SER A 95 -9.76 2.54 -1.73
N TYR A 96 -9.86 3.45 -0.75
CA TYR A 96 -9.29 3.23 0.57
C TYR A 96 -9.90 2.02 1.28
N GLN A 97 -11.23 1.88 1.29
CA GLN A 97 -11.88 0.75 1.96
C GLN A 97 -11.53 -0.57 1.28
N HIS A 98 -11.51 -0.59 -0.06
CA HIS A 98 -11.13 -1.76 -0.85
C HIS A 98 -9.72 -2.23 -0.47
N ASN A 99 -8.74 -1.33 -0.54
CA ASN A 99 -7.35 -1.64 -0.24
C ASN A 99 -7.14 -2.04 1.22
N ASN A 100 -7.88 -1.41 2.15
CA ASN A 100 -7.80 -1.77 3.57
C ASN A 100 -8.31 -3.19 3.87
N MET A 101 -9.18 -3.75 3.02
CA MET A 101 -9.72 -5.10 3.16
C MET A 101 -8.85 -6.18 2.48
N LEU A 102 -8.00 -5.80 1.52
CA LEU A 102 -7.18 -6.76 0.75
C LEU A 102 -6.36 -7.72 1.63
N PRO A 103 -5.65 -7.28 2.68
CA PRO A 103 -4.83 -8.20 3.49
C PRO A 103 -5.67 -9.25 4.23
N GLN A 104 -6.89 -8.93 4.63
CA GLN A 104 -7.79 -9.90 5.25
C GLN A 104 -8.25 -10.94 4.23
N LEU A 105 -8.73 -10.49 3.07
CA LEU A 105 -9.15 -11.37 1.97
C LEU A 105 -8.01 -12.30 1.54
N ALA A 106 -6.77 -11.80 1.52
CA ALA A 106 -5.60 -12.58 1.19
C ALA A 106 -5.34 -13.69 2.22
N ILE A 107 -5.47 -13.43 3.52
CA ILE A 107 -5.34 -14.46 4.57
C ILE A 107 -6.44 -15.51 4.43
N GLU A 108 -7.68 -15.07 4.19
CA GLU A 108 -8.81 -15.98 3.98
C GLU A 108 -8.55 -16.89 2.77
N ARG A 109 -8.12 -16.32 1.63
CA ARG A 109 -7.72 -17.09 0.44
C ARG A 109 -6.56 -18.04 0.72
N PHE A 110 -5.53 -17.59 1.45
CA PHE A 110 -4.36 -18.40 1.80
C PHE A 110 -4.73 -19.67 2.54
N ILE A 111 -5.68 -19.55 3.48
CA ILE A 111 -6.16 -20.65 4.30
C ILE A 111 -7.07 -21.56 3.45
N LEU A 112 -8.07 -20.98 2.78
CA LEU A 112 -9.09 -21.74 2.07
C LEU A 112 -8.55 -22.53 0.86
N ARG A 113 -7.42 -22.12 0.28
CA ARG A 113 -6.80 -22.86 -0.84
C ARG A 113 -6.42 -24.30 -0.50
N ILE A 114 -6.25 -24.63 0.78
CA ILE A 114 -5.98 -26.01 1.19
C ILE A 114 -7.09 -26.96 0.76
N ALA A 115 -8.34 -26.48 0.79
CA ALA A 115 -9.52 -27.26 0.40
C ALA A 115 -9.58 -27.58 -1.09
N GLU A 116 -8.78 -26.88 -1.91
CA GLU A 116 -8.65 -27.09 -3.35
C GLU A 116 -7.54 -28.10 -3.69
N THR A 117 -6.79 -28.58 -2.69
CA THR A 117 -5.68 -29.51 -2.91
C THR A 117 -6.14 -30.96 -2.96
N GLN A 118 -5.45 -31.77 -3.76
CA GLN A 118 -5.68 -33.22 -3.80
C GLN A 118 -5.44 -33.88 -2.43
N ALA A 119 -4.48 -33.36 -1.65
CA ALA A 119 -4.21 -33.85 -0.30
C ALA A 119 -5.41 -33.68 0.62
N TRP A 120 -6.11 -32.53 0.54
CA TRP A 120 -7.34 -32.31 1.29
C TRP A 120 -8.47 -33.23 0.82
N THR A 121 -8.67 -33.35 -0.49
CA THR A 121 -9.69 -34.26 -1.04
C THR A 121 -9.47 -35.70 -0.57
N ALA A 122 -8.21 -36.17 -0.57
CA ALA A 122 -7.85 -37.51 -0.10
C ALA A 122 -8.05 -37.66 1.42
N ALA A 123 -7.71 -36.64 2.21
CA ALA A 123 -7.93 -36.65 3.65
C ALA A 123 -9.43 -36.78 3.99
N VAL A 124 -10.27 -35.96 3.37
CA VAL A 124 -11.73 -35.97 3.60
C VAL A 124 -12.38 -37.29 3.17
N ALA A 125 -11.85 -37.95 2.14
CA ALA A 125 -12.37 -39.23 1.64
C ALA A 125 -11.81 -40.48 2.38
N SER A 126 -10.94 -40.30 3.37
CA SER A 126 -10.32 -41.41 4.10
C SER A 126 -11.25 -42.04 5.15
N ASP A 127 -10.85 -43.19 5.70
CA ASP A 127 -11.58 -43.84 6.81
C ASP A 127 -11.52 -43.03 8.12
N GLU A 128 -10.55 -42.11 8.25
CA GLU A 128 -10.35 -41.24 9.41
C GLU A 128 -10.24 -39.75 8.98
N PRO A 129 -11.31 -39.14 8.45
CA PRO A 129 -11.25 -37.82 7.80
C PRO A 129 -10.67 -36.72 8.69
N VAL A 130 -11.12 -36.68 9.96
CA VAL A 130 -10.72 -35.65 10.93
C VAL A 130 -9.24 -35.76 11.27
N LEU A 131 -8.73 -36.97 11.50
CA LEU A 131 -7.31 -37.20 11.82
C LEU A 131 -6.43 -36.79 10.63
N ARG A 132 -6.75 -37.26 9.42
CA ARG A 132 -5.98 -36.93 8.21
C ARG A 132 -6.01 -35.44 7.88
N ALA A 133 -7.15 -34.79 8.08
CA ALA A 133 -7.26 -33.34 7.92
C ALA A 133 -6.46 -32.59 8.98
N SER A 134 -6.46 -33.05 10.24
CA SER A 134 -5.66 -32.47 11.32
C SER A 134 -4.17 -32.57 11.04
N ASP A 135 -3.66 -33.73 10.63
CA ASP A 135 -2.25 -33.93 10.22
C ASP A 135 -1.85 -32.94 9.13
N LEU A 136 -2.72 -32.79 8.13
CA LEU A 136 -2.49 -31.87 7.02
C LEU A 136 -2.50 -30.41 7.50
N MET A 137 -3.43 -30.02 8.37
CA MET A 137 -3.50 -28.68 8.95
C MET A 137 -2.30 -28.38 9.85
N GLN A 138 -1.81 -29.37 10.61
CA GLN A 138 -0.60 -29.26 11.41
C GLN A 138 0.62 -29.02 10.52
N ARG A 139 0.76 -29.78 9.43
CA ARG A 139 1.88 -29.61 8.49
C ARG A 139 1.87 -28.26 7.78
N GLU A 140 0.71 -27.84 7.26
CA GLU A 140 0.62 -26.64 6.42
C GLU A 140 0.54 -25.34 7.24
N PHE A 141 -0.05 -25.38 8.45
CA PHE A 141 -0.33 -24.18 9.24
C PHE A 141 0.19 -24.23 10.67
N GLY A 142 0.82 -25.32 11.10
CA GLY A 142 1.19 -25.51 12.51
C GLY A 142 -0.04 -25.58 13.41
N TRP A 143 -1.16 -26.11 12.92
CA TRP A 143 -2.35 -26.38 13.72
C TRP A 143 -1.98 -27.26 14.92
N PRO A 144 -2.36 -26.89 16.16
CA PRO A 144 -2.03 -27.68 17.33
C PRO A 144 -2.78 -29.01 17.31
N ASP A 145 -2.19 -30.02 17.94
CA ASP A 145 -2.92 -31.24 18.29
C ASP A 145 -4.06 -30.85 19.24
N GLY A 146 -5.27 -31.35 18.98
CA GLY A 146 -6.44 -31.03 19.80
C GLY A 146 -6.30 -31.56 21.23
N ASP A 147 -6.96 -30.90 22.19
CA ASP A 147 -7.15 -31.46 23.53
C ASP A 147 -8.07 -32.69 23.42
N GLU A 148 -7.87 -33.72 24.25
CA GLU A 148 -8.65 -34.98 24.23
C GLU A 148 -10.18 -34.77 24.35
N ASP A 149 -10.60 -33.62 24.88
CA ASP A 149 -12.00 -33.25 25.08
C ASP A 149 -12.63 -32.45 23.92
N GLU A 150 -11.86 -31.96 22.93
CA GLU A 150 -12.40 -31.25 21.76
C GLU A 150 -12.80 -32.23 20.64
N THR A 151 -14.06 -32.65 20.65
CA THR A 151 -14.60 -33.50 19.57
C THR A 151 -14.90 -32.67 18.32
N VAL A 152 -13.98 -32.67 17.36
CA VAL A 152 -14.21 -32.10 16.03
C VAL A 152 -15.00 -33.10 15.18
N GLY A 153 -16.19 -32.72 14.73
CA GLY A 153 -17.10 -33.62 14.02
C GLY A 153 -16.87 -33.72 12.50
N ASP A 154 -16.16 -32.77 11.91
CA ASP A 154 -15.95 -32.66 10.45
C ASP A 154 -14.64 -31.89 10.15
N PRO A 155 -13.77 -32.36 9.22
CA PRO A 155 -12.63 -31.60 8.69
C PRO A 155 -12.91 -30.12 8.39
N LYS A 156 -14.10 -29.78 7.90
CA LYS A 156 -14.47 -28.39 7.62
C LYS A 156 -14.46 -27.50 8.87
N GLN A 157 -14.82 -28.04 10.03
CA GLN A 157 -14.81 -27.29 11.29
C GLN A 157 -13.38 -26.87 11.69
N LEU A 158 -12.36 -27.68 11.39
CA LEU A 158 -10.95 -27.29 11.59
C LEU A 158 -10.59 -26.06 10.75
N LEU A 159 -11.02 -26.06 9.48
CA LEU A 159 -10.74 -24.97 8.55
C LEU A 159 -11.48 -23.68 8.94
N ASP A 160 -12.76 -23.79 9.29
CA ASP A 160 -13.59 -22.66 9.74
C ASP A 160 -13.02 -22.05 11.04
N GLU A 161 -12.55 -22.89 11.96
CA GLU A 161 -11.94 -22.42 13.20
C GLU A 161 -10.58 -21.76 12.97
N LEU A 162 -9.73 -22.30 12.08
CA LEU A 162 -8.49 -21.63 11.67
C LEU A 162 -8.79 -20.28 11.03
N LEU A 163 -9.77 -20.22 10.13
CA LEU A 163 -10.18 -18.98 9.47
C LEU A 163 -10.63 -17.93 10.49
N ARG A 164 -11.44 -18.33 11.47
CA ARG A 164 -11.91 -17.46 12.57
C ARG A 164 -10.74 -16.95 13.42
N LYS A 165 -9.85 -17.84 13.87
CA LYS A 165 -8.65 -17.49 14.68
C LYS A 165 -7.73 -16.54 13.91
N ALA A 166 -7.43 -16.86 12.65
CA ALA A 166 -6.54 -16.07 11.79
C ALA A 166 -7.12 -14.68 11.50
N THR A 167 -8.40 -14.60 11.16
CA THR A 167 -9.10 -13.33 10.89
C THR A 167 -9.13 -12.44 12.14
N THR A 168 -9.40 -13.03 13.30
CA THR A 168 -9.41 -12.31 14.59
C THR A 168 -8.02 -11.74 14.89
N ARG A 169 -6.98 -12.58 14.81
CA ARG A 169 -5.59 -12.17 15.04
C ARG A 169 -5.14 -11.11 14.03
N HIS A 170 -5.52 -11.26 12.76
CA HIS A 170 -5.24 -10.28 11.71
C HIS A 170 -5.79 -8.90 12.06
N LYS A 171 -7.09 -8.80 12.39
CA LYS A 171 -7.75 -7.55 12.77
C LYS A 171 -7.08 -6.86 13.97
N GLN A 172 -6.52 -7.63 14.89
CA GLN A 172 -5.81 -7.11 16.07
C GLN A 172 -4.39 -6.61 15.79
N HIS A 173 -3.73 -7.15 14.76
CA HIS A 173 -2.32 -6.89 14.45
C HIS A 173 -2.12 -6.38 13.01
N VAL A 174 -1.79 -7.29 12.08
CA VAL A 174 -1.35 -6.96 10.70
C VAL A 174 -2.42 -6.19 9.90
N GLY A 175 -3.70 -6.40 10.20
CA GLY A 175 -4.82 -5.67 9.58
C GLY A 175 -4.88 -4.20 9.95
N LYS A 176 -4.14 -3.77 10.98
CA LYS A 176 -4.01 -2.35 11.34
C LYS A 176 -2.92 -1.62 10.56
N ILE A 177 -2.05 -2.33 9.83
CA ILE A 177 -0.88 -1.75 9.16
C ILE A 177 -1.33 -0.69 8.15
N HIS A 178 -2.15 -1.06 7.16
CA HIS A 178 -2.62 -0.12 6.14
C HIS A 178 -3.21 1.16 6.76
N ALA A 179 -4.19 1.03 7.66
CA ALA A 179 -4.86 2.18 8.28
C ALA A 179 -3.97 3.02 9.21
N THR A 180 -3.03 2.40 9.92
CA THR A 180 -2.10 3.10 10.81
C THR A 180 -1.03 3.83 10.00
N TRP A 181 -0.41 3.14 9.05
CA TRP A 181 0.70 3.68 8.27
C TRP A 181 0.25 4.69 7.24
N SER A 182 -0.89 4.48 6.56
CA SER A 182 -1.47 5.47 5.63
C SER A 182 -1.71 6.81 6.33
N ARG A 183 -2.13 6.79 7.60
CA ARG A 183 -2.28 8.01 8.41
C ARG A 183 -0.93 8.57 8.82
N ALA A 184 -0.02 7.73 9.31
CA ALA A 184 1.29 8.15 9.81
C ALA A 184 2.17 8.81 8.74
N ILE A 185 2.15 8.29 7.51
CA ILE A 185 2.88 8.87 6.37
C ILE A 185 2.13 10.06 5.75
N GLY A 186 0.88 10.31 6.16
CA GLY A 186 0.06 11.41 5.66
C GLY A 186 -0.57 11.14 4.29
N LEU A 187 -0.85 9.87 3.96
CA LEU A 187 -1.55 9.44 2.74
C LEU A 187 -3.07 9.46 2.89
N SER A 188 -3.59 9.22 4.09
CA SER A 188 -5.04 9.13 4.33
C SER A 188 -5.55 10.14 5.35
N SER A 189 -6.80 10.59 5.18
CA SER A 189 -7.46 11.52 6.10
C SER A 189 -8.95 11.22 6.29
N ARG A 190 -9.47 11.54 7.48
CA ARG A 190 -10.92 11.67 7.75
C ARG A 190 -11.37 13.13 7.85
N ARG A 191 -10.46 14.09 7.67
CA ARG A 191 -10.81 15.51 7.83
C ARG A 191 -11.93 15.88 6.86
N SER A 192 -12.97 16.53 7.40
CA SER A 192 -14.15 16.96 6.64
C SER A 192 -14.89 15.81 5.91
N SER A 193 -14.80 14.57 6.41
CA SER A 193 -15.53 13.41 5.91
C SER A 193 -15.87 12.42 7.02
N ARG A 194 -16.95 11.67 6.87
CA ARG A 194 -17.28 10.55 7.76
C ARG A 194 -16.43 9.31 7.46
N ARG A 195 -15.97 9.17 6.22
CA ARG A 195 -15.17 8.03 5.73
C ARG A 195 -13.69 8.38 5.69
N VAL A 196 -12.83 7.39 5.97
CA VAL A 196 -11.40 7.53 5.66
C VAL A 196 -11.24 7.41 4.14
N ARG A 197 -10.37 8.22 3.58
CA ARG A 197 -10.03 8.25 2.16
C ARG A 197 -8.55 8.57 1.97
N TYR A 198 -8.03 8.35 0.77
CA TYR A 198 -6.70 8.83 0.42
C TYR A 198 -6.76 10.33 0.13
N ALA A 199 -6.12 11.10 0.99
CA ALA A 199 -6.09 12.56 0.91
C ALA A 199 -4.70 12.99 1.40
N PRO A 200 -3.71 13.02 0.48
CA PRO A 200 -2.32 13.24 0.84
C PRO A 200 -2.10 14.62 1.47
N THR A 201 -1.30 14.64 2.53
CA THR A 201 -0.87 15.86 3.23
C THR A 201 0.24 16.57 2.46
N ASP A 202 0.45 17.85 2.76
CA ASP A 202 1.53 18.65 2.14
C ASP A 202 2.92 18.05 2.39
N ARG A 203 3.12 17.44 3.56
CA ARG A 203 4.36 16.72 3.89
C ARG A 203 4.60 15.52 2.97
N LEU A 204 3.54 14.76 2.69
CA LEU A 204 3.63 13.63 1.75
C LEU A 204 3.84 14.14 0.32
N LEU A 205 3.09 15.15 -0.12
CA LEU A 205 3.25 15.75 -1.44
C LEU A 205 4.68 16.26 -1.67
N LYS A 206 5.25 16.99 -0.71
CA LYS A 206 6.65 17.42 -0.74
C LYS A 206 7.60 16.22 -0.85
N THR A 207 7.38 15.17 -0.08
CA THR A 207 8.20 13.95 -0.14
C THR A 207 8.14 13.28 -1.51
N LEU A 208 6.95 13.20 -2.11
CA LEU A 208 6.77 12.63 -3.45
C LEU A 208 7.51 13.45 -4.51
N VAL A 209 7.46 14.78 -4.43
CA VAL A 209 8.26 15.67 -5.31
C VAL A 209 9.74 15.37 -5.14
N VAL A 210 10.24 15.34 -3.91
CA VAL A 210 11.65 15.11 -3.58
C VAL A 210 12.15 13.74 -4.08
N ALA A 211 11.32 12.69 -3.99
CA ALA A 211 11.68 11.35 -4.42
C ALA A 211 11.59 11.14 -5.94
N CYS A 212 10.67 11.84 -6.63
CA CYS A 212 10.35 11.57 -8.03
C CYS A 212 10.84 12.62 -9.03
N VAL A 213 11.24 13.80 -8.57
CA VAL A 213 11.69 14.92 -9.41
C VAL A 213 13.16 15.17 -9.15
N ASP A 214 14.00 15.00 -10.16
CA ASP A 214 15.45 15.27 -10.04
C ASP A 214 15.70 16.78 -9.98
N ASN A 215 15.42 17.51 -11.06
CA ASN A 215 15.48 18.98 -11.06
C ASN A 215 14.08 19.59 -11.28
N ARG A 216 13.52 19.39 -12.48
CA ARG A 216 12.16 19.76 -12.85
C ARG A 216 11.49 18.67 -13.68
N LEU A 217 10.17 18.60 -13.60
CA LEU A 217 9.35 17.66 -14.36
C LEU A 217 8.03 18.35 -14.74
N GLU A 218 7.53 18.12 -15.96
CA GLU A 218 6.21 18.64 -16.33
C GLU A 218 5.15 18.06 -15.39
N PHE A 219 4.17 18.88 -14.99
CA PHE A 219 3.13 18.46 -14.04
C PHE A 219 2.40 17.19 -14.49
N LYS A 220 2.10 17.06 -15.79
CA LYS A 220 1.47 15.85 -16.35
C LYS A 220 2.36 14.61 -16.20
N ASP A 221 3.65 14.74 -16.48
CA ASP A 221 4.63 13.66 -16.32
C ASP A 221 4.84 13.29 -14.85
N PHE A 222 4.74 14.28 -13.95
CA PHE A 222 4.76 14.03 -12.51
C PHE A 222 3.58 13.14 -12.09
N LEU A 223 2.37 13.43 -12.56
CA LEU A 223 1.22 12.55 -12.34
C LEU A 223 1.51 11.15 -12.88
N VAL A 224 1.88 11.00 -14.16
CA VAL A 224 2.21 9.70 -14.76
C VAL A 224 3.23 8.93 -13.92
N ARG A 225 4.28 9.59 -13.44
CA ARG A 225 5.31 9.00 -12.58
C ARG A 225 4.76 8.53 -11.23
N LEU A 226 3.89 9.30 -10.58
CA LEU A 226 3.24 8.88 -9.33
C LEU A 226 2.37 7.64 -9.52
N HIS A 227 1.65 7.57 -10.65
CA HIS A 227 0.83 6.42 -10.98
C HIS A 227 1.67 5.17 -11.23
N GLN A 228 2.69 5.27 -12.08
CA GLN A 228 3.55 4.14 -12.41
C GLN A 228 4.34 3.63 -11.21
N ARG A 229 4.86 4.52 -10.34
CA ARG A 229 5.66 4.10 -9.18
C ARG A 229 4.80 3.57 -8.03
N TYR A 230 3.69 4.24 -7.72
CA TYR A 230 2.95 4.02 -6.47
C TYR A 230 1.48 3.65 -6.65
N GLY A 231 0.97 3.60 -7.88
CA GLY A 231 -0.46 3.42 -8.16
C GLY A 231 -1.31 4.64 -7.78
N ILE A 232 -0.71 5.82 -7.58
CA ILE A 232 -1.45 7.02 -7.16
C ILE A 232 -2.21 7.60 -8.36
N VAL A 233 -3.54 7.68 -8.23
CA VAL A 233 -4.45 8.24 -9.23
C VAL A 233 -4.98 9.59 -8.74
N ILE A 234 -4.72 10.66 -9.49
CA ILE A 234 -5.09 12.05 -9.16
C ILE A 234 -5.74 12.74 -10.35
N GLY A 235 -5.18 12.57 -11.54
CA GLY A 235 -5.62 13.21 -12.77
C GLY A 235 -6.35 12.27 -13.73
N ASP A 236 -6.98 12.86 -14.73
CA ASP A 236 -7.86 12.22 -15.70
C ASP A 236 -7.14 11.16 -16.54
N ALA A 237 -5.90 11.43 -16.96
CA ALA A 237 -5.11 10.48 -17.74
C ALA A 237 -4.87 9.13 -17.02
N GLN A 238 -4.77 9.16 -15.69
CA GLN A 238 -4.60 7.98 -14.84
C GLN A 238 -5.94 7.30 -14.54
N ALA A 239 -7.03 8.08 -14.55
CA ALA A 239 -8.36 7.65 -14.13
C ALA A 239 -9.24 7.10 -15.28
N ARG A 240 -8.66 6.78 -16.44
CA ARG A 240 -9.41 6.32 -17.63
C ARG A 240 -10.35 5.15 -17.33
N SER A 241 -9.92 4.19 -16.52
CA SER A 241 -10.76 3.05 -16.10
C SER A 241 -12.06 3.48 -15.41
N PHE A 242 -12.02 4.55 -14.60
CA PHE A 242 -13.19 5.09 -13.90
C PHE A 242 -14.13 5.83 -14.84
N VAL A 243 -13.56 6.54 -15.82
CA VAL A 243 -14.31 7.29 -16.85
C VAL A 243 -14.98 6.33 -17.83
N ASP A 244 -14.24 5.35 -18.34
CA ASP A 244 -14.75 4.33 -19.27
C ASP A 244 -15.85 3.48 -18.62
N ALA A 245 -15.77 3.26 -17.30
CA ALA A 245 -16.81 2.57 -16.53
C ALA A 245 -18.01 3.45 -16.16
N GLY A 246 -18.00 4.75 -16.47
CA GLY A 246 -19.06 5.70 -16.15
C GLY A 246 -19.19 6.01 -14.65
N THR A 247 -18.14 5.78 -13.86
CA THR A 247 -18.14 6.02 -12.41
C THR A 247 -17.71 7.44 -12.02
N ALA A 248 -17.12 8.18 -12.97
CA ALA A 248 -16.79 9.60 -12.86
C ALA A 248 -16.66 10.21 -14.26
N ASP A 249 -16.80 11.52 -14.35
CA ASP A 249 -16.52 12.25 -15.58
C ASP A 249 -15.03 12.61 -15.67
N GLN A 250 -14.52 12.85 -16.88
CA GLN A 250 -13.14 13.31 -17.07
C GLN A 250 -12.86 14.62 -16.31
N GLU A 251 -13.87 15.50 -16.25
CA GLU A 251 -13.78 16.80 -15.56
C GLU A 251 -13.54 16.65 -14.06
N ASP A 252 -14.12 15.63 -13.39
CA ASP A 252 -13.93 15.39 -11.95
C ASP A 252 -12.45 15.22 -11.58
N PHE A 253 -11.71 14.47 -12.41
CA PHE A 253 -10.29 14.21 -12.21
C PHE A 253 -9.39 15.34 -12.74
N SER A 254 -9.80 16.03 -13.80
CA SER A 254 -9.13 17.26 -14.27
C SER A 254 -9.13 18.33 -13.17
N ASP A 255 -10.29 18.56 -12.56
CA ASP A 255 -10.46 19.45 -11.40
C ASP A 255 -9.60 19.05 -10.21
N ASN A 256 -9.52 17.75 -9.92
CA ASN A 256 -8.70 17.22 -8.83
C ASN A 256 -7.20 17.43 -9.10
N ALA A 257 -6.75 17.25 -10.34
CA ALA A 257 -5.39 17.56 -10.76
C ALA A 257 -5.09 19.06 -10.68
N HIS A 258 -6.02 19.92 -11.11
CA HIS A 258 -5.84 21.38 -11.01
C HIS A 258 -5.63 21.83 -9.56
N ARG A 259 -6.39 21.27 -8.61
CA ARG A 259 -6.19 21.52 -7.18
C ARG A 259 -4.83 21.07 -6.69
N LEU A 260 -4.30 19.94 -7.17
CA LEU A 260 -2.92 19.55 -6.84
C LEU A 260 -1.93 20.58 -7.37
N GLU A 261 -2.13 21.05 -8.60
CA GLU A 261 -1.26 22.05 -9.23
C GLU A 261 -1.19 23.34 -8.41
N GLU A 262 -2.34 23.91 -8.04
CA GLU A 262 -2.44 25.09 -7.18
C GLU A 262 -1.80 24.85 -5.81
N ARG A 263 -2.00 23.66 -5.25
CA ARG A 263 -1.46 23.29 -3.94
C ARG A 263 0.06 23.18 -3.99
N LEU A 264 0.63 22.54 -5.00
CA LEU A 264 2.08 22.49 -5.21
C LEU A 264 2.67 23.89 -5.44
N ALA A 265 1.97 24.76 -6.17
CA ALA A 265 2.39 26.15 -6.36
C ALA A 265 2.44 26.90 -5.02
N SER A 266 1.41 26.74 -4.17
CA SER A 266 1.36 27.36 -2.83
C SER A 266 2.47 26.87 -1.89
N LEU A 267 2.98 25.66 -2.13
CA LEU A 267 4.11 25.07 -1.39
C LEU A 267 5.48 25.47 -1.97
N GLY A 268 5.51 26.25 -3.06
CA GLY A 268 6.73 26.61 -3.76
C GLY A 268 7.37 25.47 -4.56
N LEU A 269 6.63 24.38 -4.80
CA LEU A 269 7.09 23.16 -5.48
C LEU A 269 6.71 23.13 -6.96
N LEU A 270 6.00 24.14 -7.46
CA LEU A 270 5.58 24.23 -8.85
C LEU A 270 5.75 25.66 -9.36
N ARG A 271 6.18 25.79 -10.62
CA ARG A 271 6.32 27.05 -11.34
C ARG A 271 5.58 26.97 -12.67
N ARG A 272 4.79 28.00 -12.98
CA ARG A 272 4.22 28.21 -14.31
C ARG A 272 5.19 29.02 -15.15
N LEU A 273 5.52 28.51 -16.35
CA LEU A 273 6.31 29.23 -17.36
C LEU A 273 5.43 29.80 -18.47
N SER A 274 4.22 29.27 -18.64
CA SER A 274 3.15 29.78 -19.51
C SER A 274 1.79 29.29 -19.00
N ASP A 275 0.69 29.79 -19.58
CA ASP A 275 -0.69 29.37 -19.23
C ASP A 275 -0.94 27.87 -19.43
N SER A 276 -0.15 27.22 -20.28
CA SER A 276 -0.30 25.80 -20.66
C SER A 276 0.81 24.89 -20.12
N CYS A 277 1.80 25.44 -19.40
CA CYS A 277 2.98 24.66 -18.98
C CYS A 277 3.38 24.94 -17.53
N ALA A 278 3.14 23.94 -16.69
CA ALA A 278 3.49 23.92 -15.28
C ALA A 278 4.57 22.86 -15.01
N TYR A 279 5.63 23.27 -14.31
CA TYR A 279 6.73 22.39 -13.92
C TYR A 279 6.76 22.20 -12.41
N VAL A 280 6.76 20.96 -11.97
CA VAL A 280 7.08 20.58 -10.59
C VAL A 280 8.60 20.63 -10.45
N GLU A 281 9.08 21.30 -9.41
CA GLU A 281 10.51 21.51 -9.19
C GLU A 281 10.93 20.97 -7.82
N ASN A 282 12.07 20.28 -7.78
CA ASN A 282 12.64 19.81 -6.54
C ASN A 282 13.27 21.01 -5.79
N PRO A 283 12.76 21.37 -4.59
CA PRO A 283 13.20 22.57 -3.90
C PRO A 283 14.67 22.50 -3.48
N PHE A 284 15.27 21.30 -3.41
CA PHE A 284 16.63 21.09 -2.94
C PHE A 284 17.68 21.08 -4.05
N GLN A 285 17.27 21.12 -5.32
CA GLN A 285 18.19 21.13 -6.45
C GLN A 285 18.37 22.53 -7.05
N ARG A 286 17.43 23.44 -6.77
CA ARG A 286 17.59 24.88 -7.05
C ARG A 286 18.85 25.46 -6.38
N ALA A 287 19.13 25.08 -5.13
CA ALA A 287 20.30 25.53 -4.37
C ALA A 287 21.65 25.12 -4.97
N ARG A 288 21.66 24.31 -6.04
CA ARG A 288 22.86 23.88 -6.77
C ARG A 288 23.08 24.64 -8.07
N ALA A 289 22.07 25.36 -8.54
CA ALA A 289 22.06 26.09 -9.82
C ALA A 289 22.17 27.61 -9.67
N GLU A 290 22.12 28.11 -8.42
CA GLU A 290 22.49 29.46 -8.00
C GLU A 290 23.87 29.43 -7.34
#